data_AF-A0A3N5M7S0-F1
#
_entry.id   AF-A0A3N5M7S0-F1
#
_cell.length_a   1.000
_cell.length_b   1.000
_cell.length_c   1.000
_cell.angle_alpha   90.00
_cell.angle_beta   90.00
_cell.angle_gamma   90.00
#
_symmetry.space_group_name_H-M   'P 1'
#
loop_
_entity.id
_entity.type
_entity.pdbx_description
1 polymer ?
#
loop_
_entity_poly.entity_id
_entity_poly.type
_entity_poly.pdbx_seq_one_letter_code
_entity_poly.pdbx_strand_id
1 'polypeptide(L)'
;MTVEERLRSALSGTAGYEPSPDLFAKVRGSIEDDRAHRRRVLRIAAGVAALTAVIAAWLAVWWDPQPGMAPLPWWSVISAVVAIEVAVVAALRPSIRRLGHVYAEDVFRTNRQTGPRFLALLDVAYYLVFIGYISARIPFVPDHVWQFGGGFPDLLRSGAAMIGGLLLLMGGLHALTIFVLPFTGLVFASIRHRMQVPETKAQWKPEVRRAHRTVSYLLIAVGVMIAFGALWTLLAVIGIAADT
;
A
#
# COMPACT_ATOMS: atom_id res chain seq x y z
N MET A 1 -13.84 21.11 53.97
CA MET A 1 -13.53 21.82 52.71
C MET A 1 -14.65 21.57 51.73
N THR A 2 -15.34 22.62 51.29
CA THR A 2 -16.49 22.51 50.39
C THR A 2 -16.04 22.38 48.93
N VAL A 3 -16.92 21.86 48.06
CA VAL A 3 -16.65 21.76 46.61
C VAL A 3 -16.39 23.15 46.00
N GLU A 4 -17.07 24.17 46.51
CA GLU A 4 -16.91 25.55 46.09
C GLU A 4 -15.53 26.12 46.45
N GLU A 5 -14.99 25.79 47.63
CA GLU A 5 -13.62 26.17 48.01
C GLU A 5 -12.55 25.45 47.18
N ARG A 6 -12.79 24.19 46.80
CA ARG A 6 -11.89 23.46 45.90
C ARG A 6 -11.88 24.05 44.49
N LEU A 7 -13.05 24.42 43.96
CA LEU A 7 -13.17 25.08 42.66
C LEU A 7 -12.54 26.47 42.67
N ARG A 8 -12.80 27.28 43.71
CA ARG A 8 -12.22 28.62 43.83
C ARG A 8 -10.70 28.57 43.99
N SER A 9 -10.17 27.60 44.72
CA SER A 9 -8.71 27.38 44.86
C SER A 9 -8.06 26.87 43.56
N ALA A 10 -8.73 25.97 42.84
CA ALA A 10 -8.24 25.47 41.56
C ALA A 10 -8.24 26.57 40.47
N LEU A 11 -9.23 27.46 40.48
CA LEU A 11 -9.36 28.56 39.52
C LEU A 11 -8.56 29.81 39.91
N SER A 12 -8.23 30.02 41.19
CA SER A 12 -7.38 31.14 41.59
C SER A 12 -5.92 30.97 41.13
N GLY A 13 -5.46 29.73 40.93
CA GLY A 13 -4.14 29.42 40.39
C GLY A 13 -3.95 29.73 38.90
N THR A 14 -5.03 29.99 38.15
CA THR A 14 -4.95 30.30 36.70
C THR A 14 -4.94 31.80 36.39
N ALA A 15 -5.12 32.66 37.39
CA ALA A 15 -5.17 34.12 37.20
C ALA A 15 -3.83 34.73 36.72
N GLY A 16 -2.72 34.01 36.85
CA GLY A 16 -1.39 34.41 36.35
C GLY A 16 -0.97 33.75 35.04
N TYR A 17 -1.86 33.04 34.35
CA TYR A 17 -1.51 32.38 33.09
C TYR A 17 -1.51 33.40 31.94
N GLU A 18 -0.33 33.92 31.60
CA GLU A 18 -0.18 34.67 30.35
C GLU A 18 -0.38 33.71 29.16
N PRO A 19 -1.30 33.99 28.22
CA PRO A 19 -1.46 33.19 27.02
C PRO A 19 -0.13 33.12 26.29
N SER A 20 0.32 31.92 25.94
CA SER A 20 1.52 31.75 25.11
C SER A 20 1.41 32.67 23.88
N PRO A 21 2.43 33.49 23.59
CA PRO A 21 2.38 34.51 22.53
C PRO A 21 2.16 33.90 21.13
N ASP A 22 2.32 32.58 21.00
CA ASP A 22 2.11 31.82 19.78
C ASP A 22 0.72 31.16 19.66
N LEU A 23 -0.16 31.29 20.66
CA LEU A 23 -1.48 30.63 20.65
C LEU A 23 -2.30 31.02 19.42
N PHE A 24 -2.36 32.31 19.09
CA PHE A 24 -3.08 32.79 17.91
C PHE A 24 -2.47 32.27 16.61
N ALA A 25 -1.14 32.17 16.53
CA ALA A 25 -0.46 31.62 15.36
C ALA A 25 -0.74 30.12 15.19
N LYS A 26 -0.71 29.35 16.29
CA LYS A 26 -1.08 27.92 16.31
C LYS A 26 -2.54 27.69 15.92
N VAL A 27 -3.47 28.48 16.48
CA VAL A 27 -4.90 28.39 16.14
C VAL A 27 -5.13 28.72 14.67
N ARG A 28 -4.49 29.77 14.14
CA ARG A 28 -4.59 30.12 12.73
C ARG A 28 -4.04 29.00 11.82
N GLY A 29 -2.89 28.44 12.17
CA GLY A 29 -2.31 27.29 11.45
C GLY A 29 -3.26 26.09 11.44
N SER A 30 -3.84 25.74 12.59
CA SER A 30 -4.82 24.65 12.71
C SER A 30 -6.07 24.88 11.83
N ILE A 31 -6.57 26.12 11.75
CA ILE A 31 -7.72 26.45 10.87
C ILE A 31 -7.34 26.33 9.39
N GLU A 32 -6.14 26.78 9.01
CA GLU A 32 -5.64 26.67 7.64
C GLU A 32 -5.43 25.20 7.24
N ASP A 33 -4.90 24.37 8.14
CA ASP A 33 -4.75 22.93 7.96
C ASP A 33 -6.11 22.22 7.84
N ASP A 34 -7.10 22.56 8.68
CA ASP A 34 -8.45 21.99 8.58
C ASP A 34 -9.12 22.35 7.24
N ARG A 35 -8.96 23.60 6.79
CA ARG A 35 -9.45 24.02 5.46
C ARG A 35 -8.77 23.26 4.33
N ALA A 36 -7.46 23.05 4.41
CA ALA A 36 -6.71 22.29 3.42
C ALA A 36 -7.15 20.81 3.41
N HIS A 37 -7.33 20.22 4.59
CA HIS A 37 -7.85 18.86 4.76
C HIS A 37 -9.25 18.72 4.14
N ARG A 38 -10.19 19.60 4.47
CA ARG A 38 -11.54 19.61 3.90
C ARG A 38 -11.53 19.70 2.37
N ARG A 39 -10.73 20.60 1.79
CA ARG A 39 -10.60 20.71 0.32
C ARG A 39 -10.09 19.40 -0.30
N ARG A 40 -9.14 18.73 0.36
CA ARG A 40 -8.62 17.44 -0.10
C ARG A 40 -9.68 16.36 -0.04
N VAL A 41 -10.40 16.26 1.07
CA VAL A 41 -11.51 15.29 1.25
C VAL A 41 -12.59 15.54 0.21
N LEU A 42 -12.99 16.79 -0.02
CA LEU A 42 -14.00 17.13 -1.03
C LEU A 42 -13.54 16.77 -2.45
N ARG A 43 -12.26 17.00 -2.81
CA ARG A 43 -11.73 16.58 -4.12
C ARG A 43 -11.73 15.06 -4.29
N ILE A 44 -11.36 14.32 -3.24
CA ILE A 44 -11.41 12.85 -3.27
C ILE A 44 -12.86 12.38 -3.41
N ALA A 45 -13.78 12.92 -2.61
CA ALA A 45 -15.19 12.58 -2.68
C ALA A 45 -15.80 12.90 -4.04
N ALA A 46 -15.49 14.07 -4.62
CA ALA A 46 -15.92 14.44 -5.97
C ALA A 46 -15.34 13.51 -7.04
N GLY A 47 -14.06 13.12 -6.92
CA GLY A 47 -13.44 12.16 -7.83
C GLY A 47 -14.10 10.78 -7.75
N VAL A 48 -14.39 10.28 -6.55
CA VAL A 48 -15.13 9.02 -6.34
C VAL A 48 -16.53 9.12 -6.92
N ALA A 49 -17.27 10.20 -6.65
CA ALA A 49 -18.61 10.40 -7.19
C ALA A 49 -18.61 10.46 -8.72
N ALA A 50 -17.65 11.16 -9.33
CA ALA A 50 -17.50 11.23 -10.79
C ALA A 50 -17.19 9.85 -11.40
N LEU A 51 -16.27 9.09 -10.80
CA LEU A 51 -15.95 7.74 -11.24
C LEU A 51 -17.18 6.81 -11.17
N THR A 52 -17.90 6.84 -10.05
CA THR A 52 -19.14 6.07 -9.88
C THR A 52 -20.19 6.47 -10.92
N ALA A 53 -20.35 7.76 -11.20
CA ALA A 53 -21.29 8.24 -12.22
C ALA A 53 -20.92 7.76 -13.63
N VAL A 54 -19.62 7.78 -13.98
CA VAL A 54 -19.13 7.27 -15.27
C VAL A 54 -19.38 5.76 -15.41
N ILE A 55 -19.11 4.98 -14.37
CA ILE A 55 -19.35 3.54 -14.37
C ILE A 55 -20.86 3.25 -14.46
N ALA A 56 -21.69 3.95 -13.69
CA ALA A 56 -23.13 3.79 -13.74
C ALA A 56 -23.69 4.13 -15.13
N ALA A 57 -23.24 5.23 -15.74
CA ALA A 57 -23.62 5.62 -17.09
C ALA A 57 -23.18 4.56 -18.12
N TRP A 58 -21.96 4.04 -18.00
CA TRP A 58 -21.45 2.96 -18.84
C TRP A 58 -22.32 1.70 -18.76
N LEU A 59 -22.66 1.24 -17.56
CA LEU A 59 -23.51 0.08 -17.37
C LEU A 59 -24.94 0.34 -17.88
N ALA A 60 -25.48 1.54 -17.67
CA ALA A 60 -26.81 1.91 -18.16
C ALA A 60 -26.92 1.88 -19.69
N VAL A 61 -25.86 2.24 -20.42
CA VAL A 61 -25.82 2.17 -21.89
C VAL A 61 -26.01 0.73 -22.40
N TRP A 62 -25.53 -0.26 -21.65
CA TRP A 62 -25.56 -1.67 -22.05
C TRP A 62 -26.68 -2.47 -21.38
N TRP A 63 -27.55 -1.81 -20.63
CA TRP A 63 -28.63 -2.45 -19.89
C TRP A 63 -29.76 -2.85 -20.82
N ASP A 64 -29.99 -4.16 -20.98
CA ASP A 64 -31.09 -4.73 -21.75
C ASP A 64 -31.81 -5.82 -20.93
N PRO A 65 -32.91 -5.48 -20.24
CA PRO A 65 -33.61 -6.40 -19.36
C PRO A 65 -34.52 -7.33 -20.19
N GLN A 66 -33.96 -8.42 -20.71
CA GLN A 66 -34.74 -9.50 -21.34
C GLN A 66 -35.04 -10.63 -20.34
N PRO A 67 -36.28 -11.17 -20.30
CA PRO A 67 -36.63 -12.29 -19.42
C PRO A 67 -35.76 -13.52 -19.71
N GLY A 68 -35.08 -14.04 -18.68
CA GLY A 68 -34.27 -15.25 -18.78
C GLY A 68 -32.82 -15.04 -19.29
N MET A 69 -32.41 -13.80 -19.55
CA MET A 69 -31.03 -13.46 -19.90
C MET A 69 -30.40 -12.54 -18.84
N ALA A 70 -29.07 -12.52 -18.77
CA ALA A 70 -28.37 -11.52 -17.96
C ALA A 70 -28.65 -10.11 -18.53
N PRO A 71 -29.01 -9.11 -17.69
CA PRO A 71 -29.42 -7.78 -18.16
C PRO A 71 -28.27 -6.94 -18.73
N LEU A 72 -27.04 -7.43 -18.62
CA LEU A 72 -25.83 -6.75 -19.07
C LEU A 72 -24.94 -7.75 -19.81
N PRO A 73 -24.34 -7.36 -20.94
CA PRO A 73 -23.33 -8.18 -21.58
C PRO A 73 -22.09 -8.26 -20.68
N TRP A 74 -21.57 -9.48 -20.52
CA TRP A 74 -20.50 -9.81 -19.57
C TRP A 74 -19.27 -8.88 -19.66
N TRP A 75 -18.83 -8.58 -20.88
CA TRP A 75 -17.64 -7.78 -21.14
C TRP A 75 -17.77 -6.35 -20.61
N SER A 76 -19.00 -5.81 -20.55
CA SER A 76 -19.25 -4.45 -20.06
C SER A 76 -18.97 -4.35 -18.56
N VAL A 77 -19.36 -5.37 -17.80
CA VAL A 77 -19.11 -5.44 -16.35
C VAL A 77 -17.65 -5.72 -16.07
N ILE A 78 -17.01 -6.60 -16.83
CA ILE A 78 -15.56 -6.83 -16.68
C ILE A 78 -14.76 -5.56 -16.98
N SER A 79 -15.13 -4.83 -18.03
CA SER A 79 -14.50 -3.54 -18.36
C SER A 79 -14.66 -2.53 -17.21
N ALA A 80 -15.84 -2.50 -16.58
CA ALA A 80 -16.09 -1.66 -15.41
C ALA A 80 -15.23 -2.08 -14.20
N VAL A 81 -15.12 -3.38 -13.92
CA VAL A 81 -14.28 -3.91 -12.83
C VAL A 81 -12.81 -3.56 -13.07
N VAL A 82 -12.28 -3.80 -14.27
CA VAL A 82 -10.90 -3.46 -14.64
C VAL A 82 -10.66 -1.95 -14.49
N ALA A 83 -11.61 -1.11 -14.90
CA ALA A 83 -11.51 0.35 -14.72
C ALA A 83 -11.44 0.74 -13.23
N ILE A 84 -12.23 0.09 -12.37
CA ILE A 84 -12.17 0.27 -10.91
C ILE A 84 -10.81 -0.14 -10.36
N GLU A 85 -10.29 -1.31 -10.75
CA GLU A 85 -8.98 -1.81 -10.31
C GLU A 85 -7.85 -0.84 -10.67
N VAL A 86 -7.83 -0.36 -11.91
CA VAL A 86 -6.87 0.66 -12.37
C VAL A 86 -7.02 1.95 -11.57
N ALA A 87 -8.25 2.42 -11.34
CA ALA A 87 -8.51 3.61 -10.55
C ALA A 87 -8.03 3.46 -9.09
N VAL A 88 -8.25 2.30 -8.47
CA VAL A 88 -7.79 1.98 -7.11
C VAL A 88 -6.26 2.00 -7.05
N VAL A 89 -5.56 1.35 -7.99
CA VAL A 89 -4.09 1.37 -8.07
C VAL A 89 -3.56 2.79 -8.24
N ALA A 90 -4.18 3.58 -9.11
CA ALA A 90 -3.80 4.97 -9.33
C ALA A 90 -4.04 5.85 -8.08
N ALA A 91 -5.17 5.66 -7.40
CA ALA A 91 -5.56 6.43 -6.22
C ALA A 91 -4.69 6.12 -4.99
N LEU A 92 -4.20 4.88 -4.86
CA LEU A 92 -3.39 4.45 -3.71
C LEU A 92 -1.90 4.80 -3.87
N ARG A 93 -1.44 5.08 -5.09
CA ARG A 93 -0.05 5.48 -5.39
C ARG A 93 0.51 6.54 -4.41
N PRO A 94 -0.17 7.68 -4.14
CA PRO A 94 0.40 8.73 -3.29
C PRO A 94 0.62 8.25 -1.85
N SER A 95 -0.27 7.39 -1.34
CA SER A 95 -0.18 6.84 0.02
C SER A 95 1.03 5.91 0.15
N ILE A 96 1.22 5.02 -0.83
CA ILE A 96 2.37 4.09 -0.88
C ILE A 96 3.68 4.89 -0.94
N ARG A 97 3.77 5.91 -1.81
CA ARG A 97 4.98 6.75 -1.94
C ARG A 97 5.28 7.55 -0.67
N ARG A 98 4.24 8.09 -0.01
CA ARG A 98 4.42 8.88 1.23
C ARG A 98 5.03 8.02 2.34
N LEU A 99 4.53 6.80 2.53
CA LEU A 99 5.08 5.88 3.54
C LEU A 99 6.50 5.47 3.17
N GLY A 100 6.72 5.07 1.91
CA GLY A 100 8.03 4.66 1.42
C GLY A 100 9.11 5.72 1.58
N HIS A 101 8.78 7.01 1.41
CA HIS A 101 9.74 8.12 1.55
C HIS A 101 10.33 8.22 2.95
N VAL A 102 9.49 8.14 3.99
CA VAL A 102 9.94 8.22 5.38
C VAL A 102 10.89 7.07 5.70
N TYR A 103 10.52 5.85 5.33
CA TYR A 103 11.37 4.68 5.55
C TYR A 103 12.67 4.72 4.74
N ALA A 104 12.61 5.18 3.49
CA ALA A 104 13.80 5.29 2.64
C ALA A 104 14.79 6.33 3.18
N GLU A 105 14.31 7.42 3.77
CA GLU A 105 15.18 8.41 4.41
C GLU A 105 15.91 7.84 5.63
N ASP A 106 15.23 7.02 6.44
CA ASP A 106 15.84 6.36 7.60
C ASP A 106 16.87 5.31 7.17
N VAL A 107 16.51 4.46 6.21
CA VAL A 107 17.35 3.36 5.70
C VAL A 107 18.56 3.89 4.93
N PHE A 108 18.35 4.86 4.05
CA PHE A 108 19.39 5.43 3.19
C PHE A 108 19.93 6.76 3.74
N ARG A 109 19.84 7.01 5.05
CA ARG A 109 20.30 8.26 5.69
C ARG A 109 21.73 8.67 5.31
N THR A 110 22.59 7.69 5.04
CA THR A 110 24.00 7.89 4.69
C THR A 110 24.26 8.11 3.19
N ASN A 111 23.26 7.89 2.33
CA ASN A 111 23.27 8.18 0.90
C ASN A 111 21.86 8.57 0.42
N ARG A 112 21.48 9.83 0.67
CA ARG A 112 20.13 10.35 0.40
C ARG A 112 19.69 10.27 -1.06
N GLN A 113 20.62 10.12 -2.02
CA GLN A 113 20.28 9.98 -3.44
C GLN A 113 19.76 8.59 -3.81
N THR A 114 20.09 7.55 -3.04
CA THR A 114 19.68 6.16 -3.32
C THR A 114 18.22 5.91 -3.00
N GLY A 115 17.69 6.50 -1.93
CA GLY A 115 16.30 6.32 -1.50
C GLY A 115 15.27 6.62 -2.59
N PRO A 116 15.28 7.81 -3.21
CA PRO A 116 14.34 8.14 -4.29
C PRO A 116 14.43 7.21 -5.51
N ARG A 117 15.65 6.79 -5.90
CA ARG A 117 15.86 5.86 -7.02
C ARG A 117 15.34 4.45 -6.72
N PHE A 118 15.58 3.97 -5.50
CA PHE A 118 15.05 2.70 -5.02
C PHE A 118 13.51 2.70 -5.02
N LEU A 119 12.89 3.76 -4.49
CA LEU A 119 11.43 3.89 -4.49
C LEU A 119 10.85 3.94 -5.92
N ALA A 120 11.52 4.60 -6.87
CA ALA A 120 11.09 4.61 -8.27
C ALA A 120 11.16 3.22 -8.91
N LEU A 121 12.23 2.45 -8.65
CA LEU A 121 12.35 1.07 -9.13
C LEU A 121 11.25 0.18 -8.52
N LEU A 122 10.99 0.35 -7.22
CA LEU A 122 9.95 -0.36 -6.52
C LEU A 122 8.56 -0.03 -7.11
N ASP A 123 8.27 1.25 -7.36
CA ASP A 123 7.02 1.68 -8.02
C ASP A 123 6.82 0.93 -9.35
N VAL A 124 7.85 0.83 -10.19
CA VAL A 124 7.79 0.08 -11.47
C VAL A 124 7.47 -1.39 -11.24
N ALA A 125 8.14 -2.04 -10.29
CA ALA A 125 7.89 -3.45 -9.97
C ALA A 125 6.44 -3.67 -9.49
N TYR A 126 5.91 -2.79 -8.63
CA TYR A 126 4.52 -2.82 -8.20
C TYR A 126 3.55 -2.73 -9.40
N TYR A 127 3.79 -1.80 -10.32
CA TYR A 127 2.94 -1.66 -11.50
C TYR A 127 2.97 -2.89 -12.40
N LEU A 128 4.13 -3.49 -12.61
CA LEU A 128 4.24 -4.73 -13.39
C LEU A 128 3.45 -5.87 -12.75
N VAL A 129 3.52 -6.00 -11.42
CA VAL A 129 2.74 -7.02 -10.70
C VAL A 129 1.25 -6.76 -10.80
N PHE A 130 0.78 -5.51 -10.62
CA PHE A 130 -0.65 -5.19 -10.74
C PHE A 130 -1.17 -5.37 -12.16
N ILE A 131 -0.44 -4.90 -13.17
CA ILE A 131 -0.82 -5.09 -14.59
C ILE A 131 -0.88 -6.58 -14.92
N GLY A 132 0.11 -7.35 -14.48
CA GLY A 132 0.14 -8.81 -14.66
C GLY A 132 -1.05 -9.49 -13.98
N TYR A 133 -1.35 -9.13 -12.73
CA TYR A 133 -2.50 -9.66 -11.98
C TYR A 133 -3.83 -9.37 -12.68
N ILE A 134 -4.06 -8.10 -13.06
CA ILE A 134 -5.29 -7.68 -13.75
C ILE A 134 -5.42 -8.45 -15.07
N SER A 135 -4.34 -8.48 -15.87
CA SER A 135 -4.35 -9.14 -17.19
C SER A 135 -4.61 -10.64 -17.09
N ALA A 136 -4.02 -11.32 -16.10
CA ALA A 136 -4.18 -12.76 -15.89
C ALA A 136 -5.60 -13.15 -15.46
N ARG A 137 -6.42 -12.20 -15.01
CA ARG A 137 -7.77 -12.45 -14.48
C ARG A 137 -8.88 -12.02 -15.43
N ILE A 138 -8.56 -11.39 -16.56
CA ILE A 138 -9.55 -11.04 -17.59
C ILE A 138 -9.93 -12.32 -18.35
N PRO A 139 -11.18 -12.80 -18.25
CA PRO A 139 -11.62 -13.92 -19.07
C PRO A 139 -11.81 -13.45 -20.51
N PHE A 140 -11.23 -14.19 -21.46
CA PHE A 140 -11.38 -13.92 -22.91
C PHE A 140 -12.65 -14.56 -23.48
N VAL A 141 -13.18 -15.59 -22.81
CA VAL A 141 -14.40 -16.29 -23.18
C VAL A 141 -15.32 -16.26 -21.96
N PRO A 142 -16.62 -15.98 -22.12
CA PRO A 142 -17.56 -16.06 -21.02
C PRO A 142 -17.64 -17.51 -20.52
N ASP A 143 -17.53 -17.71 -19.21
CA ASP A 143 -17.70 -19.02 -18.59
C ASP A 143 -19.03 -19.63 -18.99
N HIS A 144 -19.09 -20.96 -19.08
CA HIS A 144 -20.27 -21.70 -19.54
C HIS A 144 -21.51 -21.41 -18.67
N VAL A 145 -21.27 -21.08 -17.39
CA VAL A 145 -22.29 -20.62 -16.45
C VAL A 145 -22.98 -19.35 -16.95
N TRP A 146 -22.29 -18.46 -17.66
CA TRP A 146 -22.79 -17.14 -18.06
C TRP A 146 -23.61 -17.20 -19.35
N GLN A 147 -23.42 -18.24 -20.16
CA GLN A 147 -24.19 -18.48 -21.39
C GLN A 147 -25.57 -19.09 -21.12
N PHE A 148 -25.76 -19.77 -19.98
CA PHE A 148 -26.96 -20.56 -19.68
C PHE A 148 -27.66 -20.19 -18.36
N GLY A 149 -27.57 -18.92 -17.94
CA GLY A 149 -28.40 -18.41 -16.83
C GLY A 149 -27.68 -18.20 -15.48
N GLY A 150 -26.35 -18.23 -15.47
CA GLY A 150 -25.53 -17.62 -14.41
C GLY A 150 -25.87 -16.14 -14.33
N GLY A 151 -26.74 -15.80 -13.39
CA GLY A 151 -27.32 -14.48 -13.32
C GLY A 151 -26.28 -13.40 -12.95
N PHE A 152 -26.74 -12.15 -12.99
CA PHE A 152 -26.04 -10.99 -12.45
C PHE A 152 -25.32 -11.21 -11.08
N PRO A 153 -25.83 -12.03 -10.13
CA PRO A 153 -25.12 -12.31 -8.88
C PRO A 153 -23.75 -12.99 -9.04
N ASP A 154 -23.59 -13.93 -9.98
CA ASP A 154 -22.30 -14.61 -10.18
C ASP A 154 -21.27 -13.67 -10.77
N LEU A 155 -21.71 -12.78 -11.67
CA LEU A 155 -20.91 -11.71 -12.24
C LEU A 155 -20.39 -10.75 -11.16
N LEU A 156 -21.28 -10.34 -10.23
CA LEU A 156 -20.91 -9.52 -9.08
C LEU A 156 -19.92 -10.24 -8.15
N ARG A 157 -20.11 -11.55 -7.92
CA ARG A 157 -19.21 -12.36 -7.10
C ARG A 157 -17.81 -12.43 -7.71
N SER A 158 -17.72 -12.67 -9.02
CA SER A 158 -16.45 -12.69 -9.75
C SER A 158 -15.75 -11.33 -9.72
N GLY A 159 -16.49 -10.24 -9.96
CA GLY A 159 -15.95 -8.89 -9.84
C GLY A 159 -15.44 -8.57 -8.43
N ALA A 160 -16.20 -8.94 -7.39
CA ALA A 160 -15.79 -8.79 -6.00
C ALA A 160 -14.53 -9.60 -5.67
N ALA A 161 -14.40 -10.81 -6.22
CA ALA A 161 -13.21 -11.65 -6.05
C ALA A 161 -11.97 -11.05 -6.71
N MET A 162 -12.11 -10.44 -7.90
CA MET A 162 -11.01 -9.73 -8.58
C MET A 162 -10.53 -8.53 -7.75
N ILE A 163 -11.46 -7.64 -7.35
CA ILE A 163 -11.15 -6.47 -6.52
C ILE A 163 -10.54 -6.90 -5.18
N GLY A 164 -11.13 -7.89 -4.51
CA GLY A 164 -10.65 -8.41 -3.24
C GLY A 164 -9.24 -9.01 -3.35
N GLY A 165 -8.98 -9.77 -4.42
CA GLY A 165 -7.66 -10.33 -4.67
C GLY A 165 -6.61 -9.28 -5.00
N LEU A 166 -6.96 -8.23 -5.77
CA LEU A 166 -6.06 -7.09 -6.01
C LEU A 166 -5.70 -6.37 -4.71
N LEU A 167 -6.69 -6.09 -3.86
CA LEU A 167 -6.48 -5.43 -2.57
C LEU A 167 -5.62 -6.30 -1.64
N LEU A 168 -5.86 -7.60 -1.62
CA LEU A 168 -5.05 -8.55 -0.84
C LEU A 168 -3.59 -8.59 -1.35
N LEU A 169 -3.40 -8.68 -2.66
CA LEU A 169 -2.08 -8.65 -3.29
C LEU A 169 -1.34 -7.34 -2.96
N MET A 170 -2.02 -6.21 -3.07
CA MET A 170 -1.47 -4.90 -2.73
C MET A 170 -1.06 -4.82 -1.26
N GLY A 171 -1.94 -5.23 -0.34
CA GLY A 171 -1.66 -5.27 1.09
C GLY A 171 -0.49 -6.19 1.42
N GLY A 172 -0.43 -7.38 0.79
CA GLY A 172 0.64 -8.35 0.95
C GLY A 172 1.99 -7.82 0.47
N LEU A 173 2.05 -7.24 -0.74
CA LEU A 173 3.26 -6.61 -1.25
C LEU A 173 3.72 -5.45 -0.35
N HIS A 174 2.78 -4.66 0.17
CA HIS A 174 3.10 -3.56 1.07
C HIS A 174 3.67 -4.06 2.40
N ALA A 175 3.06 -5.08 3.01
CA ALA A 175 3.59 -5.71 4.21
C ALA A 175 4.99 -6.29 3.98
N LEU A 176 5.21 -6.94 2.83
CA LEU A 176 6.52 -7.46 2.43
C LEU A 176 7.56 -6.33 2.30
N THR A 177 7.18 -5.21 1.68
CA THR A 177 8.09 -4.05 1.54
C THR A 177 8.49 -3.47 2.90
N ILE A 178 7.51 -3.27 3.80
CA ILE A 178 7.77 -2.81 5.17
C ILE A 178 8.72 -3.78 5.88
N PHE A 179 8.51 -5.08 5.69
CA PHE A 179 9.36 -6.11 6.27
C PHE A 179 10.79 -6.12 5.69
N VAL A 180 10.97 -5.95 4.38
CA VAL A 180 12.26 -6.05 3.68
C VAL A 180 13.16 -4.82 3.85
N LEU A 181 12.57 -3.63 3.98
CA LEU A 181 13.30 -2.36 4.07
C LEU A 181 14.36 -2.29 5.19
N PRO A 182 14.06 -2.69 6.45
CA PRO A 182 15.06 -2.75 7.52
C PRO A 182 16.25 -3.64 7.17
N PHE A 183 16.01 -4.79 6.54
CA PHE A 183 17.06 -5.73 6.15
C PHE A 183 17.96 -5.16 5.06
N THR A 184 17.39 -4.48 4.06
CA THR A 184 18.18 -3.82 3.02
C THR A 184 19.07 -2.73 3.61
N GLY A 185 18.57 -1.97 4.60
CA GLY A 185 19.38 -1.01 5.36
C GLY A 185 20.54 -1.64 6.12
N LEU A 186 20.29 -2.74 6.83
CA LEU A 186 21.33 -3.47 7.56
C LEU A 186 22.42 -4.01 6.62
N VAL A 187 22.01 -4.60 5.50
CA VAL A 187 22.96 -5.11 4.48
C VAL A 187 23.78 -3.97 3.89
N PHE A 188 23.16 -2.85 3.51
CA PHE A 188 23.87 -1.70 2.94
C PHE A 188 24.85 -1.08 3.94
N ALA A 189 24.45 -0.95 5.21
CA ALA A 189 25.33 -0.47 6.28
C ALA A 189 26.52 -1.41 6.51
N SER A 190 26.28 -2.73 6.52
CA SER A 190 27.32 -3.75 6.68
C SER A 190 28.33 -3.74 5.53
N ILE A 191 27.85 -3.67 4.29
CA ILE A 191 28.71 -3.60 3.09
C ILE A 191 29.54 -2.32 3.10
N ARG A 192 28.93 -1.17 3.41
CA ARG A 192 29.65 0.11 3.48
C ARG A 192 30.73 0.11 4.56
N HIS A 193 30.42 -0.40 5.75
CA HIS A 193 31.41 -0.52 6.82
C HIS A 193 32.59 -1.41 6.39
N ARG A 194 32.35 -2.47 5.62
CA ARG A 194 33.45 -3.32 5.09
C ARG A 194 34.32 -2.59 4.07
N MET A 195 33.75 -1.68 3.27
CA MET A 195 34.52 -0.88 2.30
C MET A 195 35.33 0.24 2.94
N GLN A 196 34.89 0.77 4.09
CA GLN A 196 35.54 1.89 4.77
C GLN A 196 36.61 1.46 5.79
N VAL A 197 36.60 0.21 6.25
CA VAL A 197 37.65 -0.31 7.14
C VAL A 197 38.88 -0.62 6.29
N PRO A 198 40.00 0.11 6.46
CA PRO A 198 41.27 -0.25 5.83
C PRO A 198 41.66 -1.66 6.26
N GLU A 199 42.44 -2.35 5.44
CA GLU A 199 42.68 -3.80 5.50
C GLU A 199 43.47 -4.32 6.74
N THR A 200 43.32 -3.71 7.92
CA THR A 200 43.81 -4.25 9.20
C THR A 200 42.86 -5.31 9.77
N LYS A 201 42.54 -6.33 8.95
CA LYS A 201 41.79 -7.54 9.39
C LYS A 201 42.52 -8.34 10.49
N ALA A 202 43.80 -8.04 10.74
CA ALA A 202 44.66 -8.75 11.67
C ALA A 202 44.28 -8.58 13.17
N GLN A 203 43.53 -7.55 13.56
CA GLN A 203 43.31 -7.23 14.98
C GLN A 203 41.89 -7.48 15.52
N TRP A 204 40.97 -8.03 14.73
CA TRP A 204 39.62 -8.30 15.25
C TRP A 204 39.63 -9.41 16.28
N LYS A 205 39.21 -9.09 17.50
CA LYS A 205 38.99 -10.06 18.58
C LYS A 205 38.09 -11.20 18.08
N PRO A 206 38.37 -12.47 18.45
CA PRO A 206 37.65 -13.63 17.93
C PRO A 206 36.13 -13.58 18.20
N GLU A 207 35.69 -12.91 19.26
CA GLU A 207 34.28 -12.71 19.61
C GLU A 207 33.51 -11.89 18.57
N VAL A 208 34.11 -10.78 18.11
CA VAL A 208 33.52 -9.90 17.07
C VAL A 208 33.37 -10.67 15.76
N ARG A 209 34.32 -11.57 15.46
CA ARG A 209 34.31 -12.39 14.26
C ARG A 209 33.18 -13.44 14.28
N ARG A 210 32.85 -14.00 15.45
CA ARG A 210 31.69 -14.91 15.60
C ARG A 210 30.37 -14.16 15.47
N ALA A 211 30.22 -13.03 16.16
CA ALA A 211 29.00 -12.21 16.08
C ALA A 211 28.67 -11.80 14.64
N HIS A 212 29.69 -11.41 13.87
CA HIS A 212 29.50 -11.01 12.47
C HIS A 212 29.08 -12.18 11.55
N ARG A 213 29.59 -13.40 11.80
CA ARG A 213 29.15 -14.60 11.08
C ARG A 213 27.70 -14.93 11.41
N THR A 214 27.32 -14.89 12.70
CA THR A 214 25.95 -15.18 13.12
C THR A 214 24.96 -14.23 12.45
N VAL A 215 25.26 -12.92 12.44
CA VAL A 215 24.42 -11.93 11.74
C VAL A 215 24.37 -12.21 10.23
N SER A 216 25.51 -12.54 9.61
CA SER A 216 25.54 -12.85 8.17
C SER A 216 24.72 -14.10 7.84
N TYR A 217 24.81 -15.16 8.64
CA TYR A 217 24.02 -16.38 8.46
C TYR A 217 22.54 -16.13 8.68
N LEU A 218 22.17 -15.32 9.67
CA LEU A 218 20.78 -14.94 9.92
C LEU A 218 20.21 -14.19 8.70
N LEU A 219 20.96 -13.23 8.15
CA LEU A 219 20.55 -12.48 6.97
C LEU A 219 20.39 -13.38 5.73
N ILE A 220 21.31 -14.33 5.52
CA ILE A 220 21.22 -15.31 4.44
C ILE A 220 20.00 -16.22 4.64
N ALA A 221 19.78 -16.73 5.85
CA ALA A 221 18.65 -17.61 6.15
C ALA A 221 17.30 -16.90 5.91
N VAL A 222 17.17 -15.65 6.35
CA VAL A 222 15.98 -14.82 6.06
C VAL A 222 15.80 -14.60 4.56
N GLY A 223 16.88 -14.26 3.85
CA GLY A 223 16.84 -14.09 2.39
C GLY A 223 16.38 -15.36 1.65
N VAL A 224 16.91 -16.53 2.04
CA VAL A 224 16.51 -17.82 1.48
C VAL A 224 15.05 -18.14 1.79
N MET A 225 14.59 -17.88 3.02
CA MET A 225 13.19 -18.11 3.40
C MET A 225 12.21 -17.24 2.58
N ILE A 226 12.55 -15.97 2.35
CA ILE A 226 11.75 -15.07 1.50
C ILE A 226 11.75 -15.56 0.05
N ALA A 227 12.92 -15.92 -0.50
CA ALA A 227 13.03 -16.41 -1.87
C ALA A 227 12.23 -17.72 -2.07
N PHE A 228 12.29 -18.63 -1.10
CA PHE A 228 11.54 -19.88 -1.11
C PHE A 228 10.03 -19.62 -1.03
N GLY A 229 9.57 -18.72 -0.15
CA GLY A 229 8.17 -18.34 -0.07
C GLY A 229 7.65 -17.69 -1.36
N ALA A 230 8.44 -16.80 -1.97
CA ALA A 230 8.10 -16.18 -3.25
C ALA A 230 8.02 -17.23 -4.38
N LEU A 231 8.99 -18.15 -4.44
CA LEU A 231 9.00 -19.24 -5.42
C LEU A 231 7.77 -20.15 -5.25
N TRP A 232 7.43 -20.52 -4.01
CA TRP A 232 6.26 -21.35 -3.73
C TRP A 232 4.96 -20.66 -4.16
N THR A 233 4.85 -19.36 -3.88
CA THR A 233 3.69 -18.56 -4.27
C THR A 233 3.57 -18.46 -5.79
N LEU A 234 4.69 -18.26 -6.49
CA LEU A 234 4.75 -18.26 -7.95
C LEU A 234 4.31 -19.62 -8.51
N LEU A 235 4.82 -20.72 -7.96
CA LEU A 235 4.46 -22.07 -8.39
C LEU A 235 2.99 -22.38 -8.13
N ALA A 236 2.43 -21.94 -7.00
CA ALA A 236 1.01 -22.09 -6.72
C ALA A 236 0.14 -21.31 -7.71
N VAL A 237 0.54 -20.08 -8.06
CA VAL A 237 -0.17 -19.28 -9.08
C VAL A 237 -0.09 -19.94 -10.46
N ILE A 238 1.09 -20.45 -10.85
CA ILE A 238 1.25 -21.17 -12.13
C ILE A 238 0.45 -22.49 -12.13
N GLY A 239 0.47 -23.24 -11.03
CA GLY A 239 -0.26 -24.50 -10.91
C GLY A 239 -1.77 -24.30 -10.98
N ILE A 240 -2.30 -23.29 -10.29
CA ILE A 240 -3.72 -22.92 -10.39
C ILE A 240 -4.09 -22.50 -11.82
N ALA A 241 -3.17 -21.84 -12.55
CA ALA A 241 -3.39 -21.47 -13.95
C ALA A 241 -3.23 -22.64 -14.95
N ALA A 242 -2.67 -23.77 -14.52
CA ALA A 242 -2.52 -24.97 -15.36
C ALA A 242 -3.73 -25.93 -15.25
N ASP A 243 -4.48 -25.85 -14.15
CA ASP A 243 -5.68 -26.67 -13.90
C ASP A 243 -6.99 -25.98 -14.32
N THR A 244 -6.93 -24.72 -14.78
CA THR A 244 -8.05 -23.92 -15.32
C THR A 244 -7.92 -23.77 -16.83
#